data_AF-A0A961A043-F1
#
_entry.id   AF-A0A961A043-F1
#
_cell.length_a   1.000
_cell.length_b   1.000
_cell.length_c   1.000
_cell.angle_alpha   90.00
_cell.angle_beta   90.00
_cell.angle_gamma   90.00
#
_symmetry.space_group_name_H-M   'P 1'
#
loop_
_entity.id
_entity.type
_entity.pdbx_description
1 polymer ?
#
loop_
_entity_poly.entity_id
_entity_poly.type
_entity_poly.pdbx_seq_one_letter_code
_entity_poly.pdbx_strand_id
1 'polypeptide(L)'
;MNLVRPKIYHYLSYREFLKDLVAYEKNRTNSKFSYRNFSRLAGLKSISYLKLVLDGERNLSADTMHGFAKAFKIKGEEREFFELLVNFDQ
;
A
#
# COMPACT_ATOMS: atom_id res chain seq x y z
N MET A 1 -11.76 -1.00 -19.73
CA MET A 1 -12.26 -0.84 -18.34
C MET A 1 -11.66 0.41 -17.75
N ASN A 2 -12.46 1.29 -17.16
CA ASN A 2 -11.94 2.46 -16.44
C ASN A 2 -11.22 1.99 -15.18
N LEU A 3 -9.89 2.12 -15.15
CA LEU A 3 -9.10 1.82 -13.96
C LEU A 3 -9.20 3.02 -13.01
N VAL A 4 -9.94 2.88 -11.92
CA VAL A 4 -10.10 3.93 -10.91
C VAL A 4 -9.15 3.66 -9.76
N ARG A 5 -8.43 4.69 -9.29
CA ARG A 5 -7.57 4.57 -8.12
C ARG A 5 -8.44 4.31 -6.87
N PRO A 6 -8.15 3.27 -6.07
CA PRO A 6 -8.86 3.01 -4.83
C PRO A 6 -8.82 4.21 -3.87
N LYS A 7 -9.93 4.47 -3.21
CA LYS A 7 -10.07 5.51 -2.18
C LYS A 7 -10.06 4.87 -0.80
N ILE A 8 -9.10 5.24 0.05
CA ILE A 8 -8.89 4.60 1.36
C ILE A 8 -10.14 4.64 2.25
N TYR A 9 -10.94 5.69 2.18
CA TYR A 9 -12.17 5.87 2.98
C TYR A 9 -13.27 4.85 2.71
N HIS A 10 -13.16 4.04 1.66
CA HIS A 10 -14.13 2.99 1.32
C HIS A 10 -13.76 1.63 1.92
N TYR A 11 -12.69 1.55 2.72
CA TYR A 11 -12.17 0.30 3.25
C TYR A 11 -12.21 0.27 4.76
N LEU A 12 -12.52 -0.90 5.31
CA LEU A 12 -12.38 -1.23 6.73
C LEU A 12 -11.17 -2.11 7.02
N SER A 13 -10.53 -2.66 5.97
CA SER A 13 -9.25 -3.33 6.07
C SER A 13 -8.18 -2.63 5.23
N TYR A 14 -7.05 -2.30 5.85
CA TYR A 14 -5.94 -1.68 5.13
C TYR A 14 -5.33 -2.66 4.12
N ARG A 15 -5.42 -3.98 4.35
CA ARG A 15 -4.89 -5.00 3.44
C ARG A 15 -5.70 -5.10 2.17
N GLU A 16 -7.02 -5.03 2.26
CA GLU A 16 -7.91 -4.98 1.08
C GLU A 16 -7.62 -3.75 0.23
N PHE A 17 -7.50 -2.59 0.88
CA PHE A 17 -7.08 -1.36 0.19
C PHE A 17 -5.74 -1.52 -0.52
N LEU A 18 -4.71 -2.07 0.15
CA LEU A 18 -3.40 -2.26 -0.45
C LEU A 18 -3.43 -3.27 -1.61
N LYS A 19 -4.25 -4.32 -1.54
CA LYS A 19 -4.43 -5.29 -2.64
C LYS A 19 -4.99 -4.59 -3.88
N ASP A 20 -6.06 -3.82 -3.72
CA ASP A 20 -6.67 -3.07 -4.81
C ASP A 20 -5.73 -1.99 -5.36
N LEU A 21 -4.97 -1.32 -4.48
CA LEU A 21 -4.03 -0.29 -4.89
C LEU A 21 -2.86 -0.88 -5.69
N VAL A 22 -2.38 -2.07 -5.31
CA VAL A 22 -1.38 -2.81 -6.09
C VAL A 22 -1.95 -3.27 -7.43
N ALA A 23 -3.20 -3.73 -7.47
CA ALA A 23 -3.87 -4.10 -8.72
C ALA A 23 -4.01 -2.87 -9.64
N TYR A 24 -4.42 -1.72 -9.10
CA TYR A 24 -4.48 -0.46 -9.82
C TYR A 24 -3.10 -0.05 -10.37
N GLU A 25 -2.07 -0.04 -9.52
CA GLU A 25 -0.72 0.35 -9.93
C GLU A 25 -0.15 -0.58 -10.99
N LYS A 26 -0.44 -1.90 -10.95
CA LYS A 26 0.01 -2.84 -12.00
C LYS A 26 -0.66 -2.61 -13.34
N ASN A 27 -1.95 -2.29 -13.35
CA ASN A 27 -2.76 -2.28 -14.58
C ASN A 27 -2.94 -0.88 -15.19
N ARG A 28 -2.54 0.20 -14.51
CA ARG A 28 -2.63 1.55 -15.09
C ARG A 28 -1.68 1.73 -16.27
N THR A 29 -2.11 2.52 -17.24
CA THR A 29 -1.29 2.85 -18.42
C THR A 29 0.07 3.43 -18.02
N ASN A 30 1.13 3.01 -18.71
CA ASN A 30 2.52 3.40 -18.42
C ASN A 30 2.95 3.10 -16.97
N SER A 31 2.41 2.03 -16.37
CA SER A 31 2.88 1.59 -15.06
C SER A 31 4.36 1.27 -15.07
N LYS A 32 5.08 1.80 -14.07
CA LYS A 32 6.46 1.42 -13.73
C LYS A 32 6.49 0.63 -12.42
N PHE A 33 5.35 0.07 -12.02
CA PHE A 33 5.23 -0.66 -10.78
C PHE A 33 5.95 -1.99 -10.89
N SER A 34 6.83 -2.26 -9.92
CA SER A 34 7.38 -3.57 -9.67
C SER A 34 7.62 -3.70 -8.16
N TYR A 35 7.55 -4.92 -7.63
CA TYR A 35 7.83 -5.17 -6.21
C TYR A 35 9.22 -4.65 -5.81
N ARG A 36 10.21 -4.76 -6.70
CA ARG A 36 11.56 -4.21 -6.49
C ARG A 36 11.56 -2.69 -6.37
N ASN A 37 10.94 -2.00 -7.33
CA ASN A 37 10.90 -0.53 -7.31
C ASN A 37 10.09 -0.01 -6.12
N PHE A 38 8.96 -0.66 -5.82
CA PHE A 38 8.18 -0.38 -4.62
C PHE A 38 9.02 -0.51 -3.35
N SER A 39 9.71 -1.64 -3.19
CA SER A 39 10.51 -1.92 -1.99
C SER A 39 11.62 -0.89 -1.80
N ARG A 40 12.28 -0.48 -2.88
CA ARG A 40 13.27 0.60 -2.85
C ARG A 40 12.67 1.94 -2.39
N LEU A 41 11.50 2.32 -2.92
CA LEU A 41 10.82 3.57 -2.56
C LEU A 41 10.28 3.54 -1.11
N ALA A 42 9.85 2.37 -0.65
CA ALA A 42 9.33 2.15 0.69
C ALA A 42 10.44 1.94 1.75
N GLY A 43 11.73 1.94 1.36
CA GLY A 43 12.84 1.71 2.29
C GLY A 43 12.91 0.27 2.82
N LEU A 44 12.31 -0.70 2.12
CA LEU A 44 12.24 -2.09 2.55
C LEU A 44 13.53 -2.83 2.23
N LYS A 45 13.98 -3.65 3.20
CA LYS A 45 15.12 -4.56 3.03
C LYS A 45 14.79 -5.79 2.16
N SER A 46 13.53 -6.21 2.14
CA SER A 46 13.07 -7.39 1.41
C SER A 46 12.02 -7.06 0.36
N ILE A 47 12.22 -7.55 -0.87
CA ILE A 47 11.28 -7.38 -1.99
C ILE A 47 9.94 -8.08 -1.72
N SER A 48 9.97 -9.18 -0.96
CA SER A 48 8.78 -9.97 -0.65
C SER A 48 7.92 -9.35 0.46
N TYR A 49 8.40 -8.34 1.17
CA TYR A 49 7.71 -7.78 2.33
C TYR A 49 6.32 -7.25 1.99
N LEU A 50 6.16 -6.55 0.85
CA LEU A 50 4.84 -6.13 0.37
C LEU A 50 3.90 -7.34 0.23
N LYS A 51 4.36 -8.41 -0.43
CA LYS A 51 3.53 -9.60 -0.64
C LYS A 51 3.11 -10.24 0.69
N LEU A 52 4.04 -10.38 1.64
CA LEU A 52 3.73 -10.91 2.98
C LEU A 52 2.69 -10.06 3.71
N VAL A 53 2.73 -8.73 3.56
CA VAL A 53 1.69 -7.84 4.11
C VAL A 53 0.35 -8.05 3.41
N LEU A 54 0.32 -8.18 2.09
CA LEU A 54 -0.93 -8.45 1.36
C LEU A 54 -1.53 -9.81 1.73
N ASP A 55 -0.69 -10.81 1.95
CA ASP A 55 -1.11 -12.18 2.26
C ASP A 55 -1.52 -12.36 3.74
N GLY A 56 -1.31 -11.36 4.60
CA GLY A 56 -1.65 -11.42 6.03
C GLY A 56 -0.53 -11.91 6.94
N GLU A 57 0.59 -12.35 6.36
CA GLU A 57 1.72 -12.98 7.06
C GLU A 57 2.60 -11.99 7.86
N ARG A 58 2.45 -10.69 7.59
CA ARG A 58 3.20 -9.61 8.26
C ARG A 58 2.35 -8.38 8.52
N ASN A 59 2.50 -7.81 9.70
CA ASN A 59 1.97 -6.51 10.10
C ASN A 59 2.92 -5.38 9.66
N LEU A 60 2.40 -4.15 9.62
CA LEU A 60 3.19 -2.96 9.34
C LEU A 60 3.68 -2.37 10.66
N SER A 61 4.98 -2.11 10.79
CA SER A 61 5.47 -1.23 11.84
C SER A 61 5.21 0.23 11.45
N ALA A 62 5.37 1.17 12.39
CA ALA A 62 5.27 2.60 12.07
C ALA A 62 6.20 3.00 10.90
N ASP A 63 7.44 2.50 10.89
CA ASP A 63 8.40 2.78 9.83
C ASP A 63 7.95 2.22 8.47
N THR A 64 7.48 0.97 8.42
CA THR A 64 7.05 0.36 7.16
C THR A 64 5.71 0.90 6.69
N MET A 65 4.80 1.26 7.60
CA MET A 65 3.57 2.02 7.31
C MET A 65 3.89 3.35 6.61
N HIS A 66 4.78 4.17 7.18
CA HIS A 66 5.21 5.43 6.55
C HIS A 66 5.90 5.20 5.20
N GLY A 67 6.72 4.16 5.10
CA GLY A 67 7.36 3.73 3.85
C GLY A 67 6.34 3.39 2.77
N PHE A 68 5.28 2.66 3.11
CA PHE A 68 4.20 2.30 2.19
C PHE A 68 3.42 3.53 1.74
N ALA A 69 3.02 4.40 2.67
CA ALA A 69 2.34 5.65 2.33
C ALA A 69 3.17 6.50 1.37
N LYS A 70 4.48 6.62 1.60
CA LYS A 70 5.40 7.34 0.71
C LYS A 70 5.48 6.67 -0.68
N ALA A 71 5.69 5.36 -0.74
CA ALA A 71 5.87 4.63 -1.98
C ALA A 71 4.62 4.63 -2.86
N PHE A 72 3.44 4.53 -2.24
CA PHE A 72 2.14 4.63 -2.92
C PHE A 72 1.64 6.07 -3.09
N LYS A 73 2.39 7.07 -2.61
CA LYS A 73 2.01 8.49 -2.67
C LYS A 73 0.63 8.74 -2.03
N ILE A 74 0.41 8.16 -0.86
CA ILE A 74 -0.72 8.45 0.03
C ILE A 74 -0.30 9.66 0.87
N LYS A 75 -1.10 10.73 0.87
CA LYS A 75 -0.74 12.04 1.46
C LYS A 75 -1.94 12.71 2.09
N GLY A 76 -1.69 13.71 2.94
CA GLY A 76 -2.73 14.49 3.60
C GLY A 76 -3.66 13.60 4.43
N GLU A 77 -4.95 13.90 4.40
CA GLU A 77 -5.99 13.18 5.14
C GLU A 77 -6.05 11.68 4.78
N GLU A 78 -5.79 11.30 3.52
CA GLU A 78 -5.76 9.88 3.14
C GLU A 78 -4.64 9.13 3.84
N ARG A 79 -3.52 9.81 4.13
CA ARG A 79 -2.40 9.22 4.86
C ARG A 79 -2.76 9.05 6.32
N GLU A 80 -3.32 10.08 6.95
CA GLU A 80 -3.76 10.02 8.35
C GLU A 80 -4.78 8.89 8.53
N PHE A 81 -5.74 8.78 7.63
CA PHE A 81 -6.73 7.70 7.65
C PHE A 81 -6.10 6.32 7.38
N PHE A 82 -5.14 6.21 6.45
CA PHE A 82 -4.40 4.96 6.25
C PHE A 82 -3.67 4.54 7.52
N GLU A 83 -3.00 5.47 8.21
CA GLU A 83 -2.29 5.19 9.46
C GLU A 83 -3.25 4.77 10.57
N LEU A 84 -4.42 5.41 10.69
CA LEU A 84 -5.48 4.99 11.62
C LEU A 84 -6.00 3.60 11.31
N LEU A 85 -6.30 3.31 10.04
CA LEU A 85 -6.82 2.02 9.60
C LEU A 85 -5.80 0.89 9.82
N VAL A 86 -4.52 1.17 9.55
CA VAL A 86 -3.41 0.28 9.86
C VAL A 86 -3.39 0.00 11.35
N ASN A 87 -3.46 0.99 12.24
CA ASN A 87 -3.42 0.72 13.69
C ASN A 87 -4.68 0.04 14.25
N PHE A 88 -5.80 0.08 13.54
CA PHE A 88 -7.05 -0.56 13.94
C PHE A 88 -7.14 -2.06 13.59
N ASP A 89 -6.50 -2.50 12.49
CA ASP A 89 -6.79 -3.77 11.78
C ASP A 89 -5.60 -4.77 11.76
N GLN A 90 -4.73 -4.80 12.77
CA GLN A 90 -3.57 -5.76 12.79
C GLN A 90 -3.30 -6.41 14.13
#